data_AF-A0A0K8QWU6-F1
#
_entry.id   AF-A0A0K8QWU6-F1
#
_cell.length_a   1.000
_cell.length_b   1.000
_cell.length_c   1.000
_cell.angle_alpha   90.00
_cell.angle_beta   90.00
_cell.angle_gamma   90.00
#
_symmetry.space_group_name_H-M   'P 1'
#
loop_
_entity.id
_entity.type
_entity.pdbx_description
1 polymer ?
#
loop_
_entity_poly.entity_id
_entity_poly.type
_entity_poly.pdbx_seq_one_letter_code
_entity_poly.pdbx_strand_id
1 'polypeptide(L)'
;MKKLLLTLFIVATSYCINAQPDWTPAAQSNVSQSAWAQRKKPDNFKLFNLNQKAIESKLANAPSEKNARSDRLIIELPGLDGKLYQFRVVTAPVVAPGLLKK
;
A
#
# COMPACT_ATOMS: atom_id res chain seq x y z
N MET A 1 -22.08 -31.46 18.80
CA MET A 1 -22.44 -30.03 18.62
C MET A 1 -21.34 -29.07 19.07
N LYS A 2 -20.81 -29.16 20.31
CA LYS A 2 -19.73 -28.28 20.80
C LYS A 2 -18.45 -28.31 19.95
N LYS A 3 -18.04 -29.48 19.47
CA LYS A 3 -16.85 -29.64 18.60
C LYS A 3 -17.03 -29.01 17.20
N LEU A 4 -18.28 -28.94 16.72
CA LEU A 4 -18.62 -28.37 15.41
C LEU A 4 -18.66 -26.83 15.44
N LEU A 5 -19.10 -26.27 16.57
CA LEU A 5 -19.02 -24.84 16.85
C LEU A 5 -17.55 -24.39 17.00
N LEU A 6 -16.71 -25.20 17.64
CA LEU A 6 -15.29 -24.88 17.81
C LEU A 6 -14.54 -24.84 16.47
N THR A 7 -14.79 -25.79 15.57
CA THR A 7 -14.18 -25.78 14.23
C THR A 7 -14.68 -24.61 13.38
N LEU A 8 -15.96 -24.25 13.47
CA LEU A 8 -16.49 -23.10 12.75
C LEU A 8 -15.87 -21.77 13.24
N PHE A 9 -15.63 -21.65 14.55
CA PHE A 9 -15.00 -20.48 15.15
C PHE A 9 -13.53 -20.31 14.71
N ILE A 10 -12.77 -21.41 14.61
CA ILE A 10 -11.36 -21.38 14.15
C ILE A 10 -11.25 -21.03 12.66
N VAL A 11 -12.20 -21.48 11.83
CA VAL A 11 -12.23 -21.13 10.40
C VAL A 11 -12.58 -19.65 10.20
N ALA A 12 -13.48 -19.09 11.02
CA ALA A 12 -13.87 -17.69 10.91
C ALA A 12 -12.74 -16.70 11.26
N THR A 13 -11.89 -17.01 12.24
CA THR A 13 -10.77 -16.13 12.63
C THR A 13 -9.60 -16.16 11.64
N SER A 14 -9.52 -17.19 10.80
CA SER A 14 -8.48 -17.34 9.77
C SER A 14 -8.65 -16.39 8.58
N TYR A 15 -9.76 -15.65 8.47
CA TYR A 15 -9.94 -14.62 7.43
C TYR A 15 -9.53 -13.21 7.88
N CYS A 16 -9.17 -13.02 9.16
CA CYS A 16 -8.71 -11.74 9.70
C CYS A 16 -7.18 -11.56 9.57
N ILE A 17 -6.54 -12.18 8.57
CA ILE A 17 -5.09 -12.10 8.39
C ILE A 17 -4.75 -10.71 7.84
N ASN A 18 -4.34 -9.84 8.76
CA ASN A 18 -3.58 -8.60 8.63
C ASN A 18 -3.18 -8.18 7.20
N ALA A 19 -3.97 -7.30 6.59
CA ALA A 19 -3.43 -6.40 5.59
C ALA A 19 -2.46 -5.44 6.30
N GLN A 20 -1.16 -5.56 6.02
CA GLN A 20 -0.20 -4.58 6.54
C GLN A 20 -0.55 -3.19 5.96
N PRO A 21 -0.63 -2.15 6.80
CA PRO A 21 -0.89 -0.80 6.31
C PRO A 21 0.25 -0.35 5.40
N ASP A 22 -0.10 0.24 4.26
CA ASP A 22 0.88 0.76 3.29
C ASP A 22 1.63 1.98 3.87
N TRP A 23 0.92 2.76 4.67
CA TRP A 23 1.42 3.96 5.32
C TRP A 23 1.14 3.91 6.81
N THR A 24 2.14 4.25 7.60
CA THR A 24 1.99 4.42 9.06
C THR A 24 2.40 5.82 9.46
N PRO A 25 1.70 6.49 10.40
CA PRO A 25 2.14 7.80 10.88
C PRO A 25 3.57 7.74 11.45
N ALA A 26 4.38 8.74 11.12
CA ALA A 26 5.74 8.86 11.60
C ALA A 26 5.92 10.10 12.48
N ALA A 27 6.75 9.98 13.52
CA ALA A 27 7.09 11.10 14.39
C ALA A 27 8.07 12.06 13.70
N GLN A 28 7.95 13.36 13.96
CA GLN A 28 8.87 14.37 13.43
C GLN A 28 10.32 14.17 13.89
N SER A 29 10.53 13.57 15.06
CA SER A 29 11.85 13.19 15.59
C SER A 29 12.60 12.22 14.68
N ASN A 30 11.91 11.49 13.80
CA ASN A 30 12.51 10.49 12.92
C ASN A 30 13.13 11.11 11.66
N VAL A 31 12.94 12.42 11.43
CA VAL A 31 13.49 13.12 10.26
C VAL A 31 14.70 13.93 10.70
N SER A 32 15.86 13.57 10.16
CA SER A 32 17.10 14.33 10.37
C SER A 32 16.94 15.78 9.96
N GLN A 33 17.54 16.70 10.72
CA GLN A 33 17.63 18.12 10.38
C GLN A 33 18.24 18.33 8.97
N SER A 34 19.13 17.42 8.54
CA SER A 34 19.74 17.45 7.21
C SER A 34 18.73 17.28 6.06
N ALA A 35 17.56 16.67 6.31
CA ALA A 35 16.49 16.57 5.32
C ALA A 35 15.96 17.94 4.88
N TRP A 36 16.20 18.98 5.69
CA TRP A 36 15.79 20.37 5.44
C TRP A 36 16.98 21.29 5.12
N ALA A 37 18.20 20.77 4.98
CA ALA A 37 19.42 21.59 4.93
C ALA A 37 19.42 22.69 3.84
N GLN A 38 18.71 22.47 2.72
CA GLN A 38 18.57 23.43 1.63
C GLN A 38 17.12 23.81 1.34
N ARG A 39 16.19 23.49 2.24
CA ARG A 39 14.74 23.67 2.03
C ARG A 39 14.09 24.30 3.24
N LYS A 40 13.16 25.24 3.01
CA LYS A 40 12.33 25.76 4.10
C LYS A 40 11.48 24.62 4.67
N LYS A 41 11.69 24.29 5.93
CA LYS A 41 10.83 23.33 6.67
C LYS A 41 9.43 23.95 6.79
N PRO A 42 8.35 23.24 6.40
CA PRO A 42 7.00 23.71 6.62
C PRO A 42 6.69 23.80 8.12
N ASP A 43 5.93 24.81 8.51
CA ASP A 43 5.49 24.96 9.91
C ASP A 43 4.47 23.85 10.28
N ASN A 44 3.69 23.39 9.31
CA ASN A 44 2.69 22.34 9.48
C ASN A 44 2.87 21.24 8.44
N PHE A 45 3.20 20.03 8.88
CA PHE A 45 3.31 18.85 8.02
C PHE A 45 3.05 17.57 8.82
N LYS A 46 2.58 16.53 8.12
CA LYS A 46 2.45 15.17 8.65
C LYS A 46 3.46 14.28 7.94
N LEU A 47 4.02 13.33 8.68
CA LEU A 47 4.95 12.34 8.13
C LEU A 47 4.30 10.97 8.14
N PHE A 48 4.62 10.20 7.12
CA PHE A 48 4.21 8.82 6.99
C PHE A 48 5.42 7.97 6.60
N ASN A 49 5.54 6.81 7.23
CA ASN A 49 6.46 5.77 6.82
C ASN A 49 5.78 4.86 5.80
N LEU A 50 6.43 4.70 4.66
CA LEU A 50 6.03 3.76 3.62
C LEU A 50 6.47 2.35 4.01
N ASN A 51 5.52 1.41 4.06
CA ASN A 51 5.84 -0.01 4.07
C ASN A 51 6.12 -0.48 2.63
N GLN A 52 7.38 -0.32 2.22
CA GLN A 52 7.82 -0.63 0.86
C GLN A 52 7.49 -2.08 0.47
N LYS A 53 7.73 -3.05 1.36
CA LYS A 53 7.46 -4.47 1.09
C LYS A 53 5.98 -4.75 0.85
N ALA A 54 5.09 -4.10 1.60
CA ALA A 54 3.64 -4.23 1.42
C ALA A 54 3.19 -3.65 0.07
N ILE A 55 3.68 -2.45 -0.28
CA ILE A 55 3.36 -1.83 -1.58
C ILE A 55 3.92 -2.65 -2.75
N GLU A 56 5.17 -3.11 -2.68
CA GLU A 56 5.76 -3.94 -3.74
C GLU A 56 4.95 -5.22 -4.00
N SER A 57 4.52 -5.89 -2.94
CA SER A 57 3.66 -7.08 -3.03
C SER A 57 2.31 -6.78 -3.69
N LYS A 58 1.70 -5.63 -3.37
CA LYS A 58 0.45 -5.17 -4.00
C LYS A 58 0.65 -4.85 -5.48
N LEU A 59 1.69 -4.09 -5.81
CA LEU A 59 1.98 -3.65 -7.18
C LEU A 59 2.40 -4.80 -8.09
N ALA A 60 3.05 -5.85 -7.57
CA ALA A 60 3.38 -7.04 -8.34
C ALA A 60 2.15 -7.75 -8.93
N ASN A 61 0.99 -7.58 -8.29
CA ASN A 61 -0.29 -8.15 -8.71
C ASN A 61 -1.19 -7.13 -9.44
N ALA A 62 -0.64 -5.97 -9.85
CA ALA A 62 -1.43 -4.92 -10.50
C ALA A 62 -1.95 -5.38 -11.88
N PRO A 63 -3.25 -5.20 -12.16
CA PRO A 63 -3.85 -5.64 -13.42
C PRO A 63 -3.30 -4.83 -14.59
N SER A 64 -3.19 -5.46 -15.77
CA SER A 64 -2.83 -4.73 -16.98
C SER A 64 -3.88 -3.66 -17.32
N GLU A 65 -3.43 -2.51 -17.80
CA GLU A 65 -4.31 -1.44 -18.29
C GLU A 65 -5.33 -1.91 -19.34
N LYS A 66 -4.94 -2.91 -20.15
CA LYS A 66 -5.79 -3.51 -21.19
C LYS A 66 -7.00 -4.26 -20.61
N ASN A 67 -6.89 -4.75 -19.37
CA ASN A 67 -7.92 -5.53 -18.68
C ASN A 67 -8.49 -4.78 -17.45
N ALA A 68 -8.28 -3.47 -17.35
CA ALA A 68 -8.59 -2.66 -16.17
C ALA A 68 -10.10 -2.51 -15.83
N ARG A 69 -11.00 -3.15 -16.59
CA ARG A 69 -12.45 -3.12 -16.36
C ARG A 69 -12.90 -4.11 -15.29
N SER A 70 -12.28 -5.30 -15.21
CA SER A 70 -12.71 -6.39 -14.31
C SER A 70 -11.98 -6.38 -12.97
N ASP A 71 -10.65 -6.21 -12.99
CA ASP A 71 -9.82 -6.21 -11.78
C ASP A 71 -9.31 -4.82 -11.45
N ARG A 72 -9.37 -4.46 -10.16
CA ARG A 72 -9.00 -3.14 -9.66
C ARG A 72 -8.04 -3.30 -8.49
N LEU A 73 -6.77 -2.95 -8.70
CA LEU A 73 -5.86 -2.70 -7.59
C LEU A 73 -6.10 -1.27 -7.09
N ILE A 74 -6.43 -1.13 -5.81
CA ILE A 74 -6.53 0.15 -5.12
C ILE A 74 -5.38 0.27 -4.14
N ILE A 75 -4.65 1.38 -4.19
CA ILE A 75 -3.64 1.75 -3.19
C ILE A 75 -4.03 3.06 -2.53
N GLU A 76 -3.51 3.28 -1.33
CA GLU A 76 -3.66 4.55 -0.63
C GLU A 76 -2.38 5.37 -0.75
N LEU A 77 -2.50 6.69 -0.96
CA LEU A 77 -1.38 7.63 -0.96
C LEU A 77 -1.73 8.85 -0.10
N PRO A 78 -0.77 9.41 0.66
CA PRO A 78 -0.99 10.63 1.44
C PRO A 78 -1.14 11.83 0.51
N GLY A 79 -2.20 12.60 0.69
CA GLY A 79 -2.45 13.87 0.01
C GLY A 79 -1.89 15.07 0.76
N LEU A 80 -2.08 16.26 0.17
CA LEU A 80 -1.55 17.52 0.69
C LEU A 80 -2.19 17.95 2.02
N ASP A 81 -3.41 17.51 2.30
CA ASP A 81 -4.10 17.75 3.58
C ASP A 81 -3.72 16.71 4.66
N GLY A 82 -2.82 15.78 4.32
CA GLY A 82 -2.37 14.71 5.20
C GLY A 82 -3.44 13.65 5.45
N LYS A 83 -4.43 13.50 4.57
CA LYS A 83 -5.33 12.34 4.49
C LYS A 83 -4.81 11.34 3.48
N LEU A 84 -5.19 10.07 3.65
CA LEU A 84 -4.94 9.03 2.68
C LEU A 84 -6.07 9.02 1.64
N TYR A 85 -5.70 9.08 0.37
CA TYR A 85 -6.62 8.99 -0.77
C TYR A 85 -6.40 7.69 -1.50
N GLN A 86 -7.50 7.13 -2.01
CA GLN A 86 -7.48 5.88 -2.75
C GLN A 86 -7.28 6.15 -4.24
N PHE A 87 -6.34 5.41 -4.82
CA PHE A 87 -5.99 5.49 -6.24
C PHE A 87 -6.12 4.11 -6.87
N ARG A 88 -6.72 4.08 -8.05
CA ARG A 88 -6.68 2.89 -8.90
C ARG A 88 -5.36 2.85 -9.64
N VAL A 89 -4.68 1.71 -9.56
CA VAL A 89 -3.40 1.49 -10.23
C VAL A 89 -3.51 0.34 -11.21
N VAL A 90 -2.86 0.51 -12.36
CA VAL A 90 -2.79 -0.47 -13.44
C VAL A 90 -1.37 -0.55 -13.96
N THR A 91 -1.00 -1.70 -14.50
CA THR A 91 0.29 -1.93 -15.16
C THR A 91 0.19 -1.55 -16.63
N ALA A 92 0.99 -0.58 -17.05
CA ALA A 92 1.13 -0.13 -18.43
C ALA A 92 2.56 -0.42 -18.94
N PRO A 93 2.84 -1.65 -19.40
CA PRO A 93 4.18 -2.02 -19.84
C PRO A 93 4.51 -1.33 -21.18
N VAL A 94 5.58 -0.54 -21.20
CA VAL A 94 6.11 0.08 -22.43
C VAL A 94 6.84 -0.95 -23.31
N VAL A 95 7.25 -2.07 -22.70
CA VAL A 95 8.00 -3.13 -23.37
C VAL A 95 7.04 -4.15 -24.01
N ALA A 96 7.36 -4.59 -25.22
CA ALA A 96 6.57 -5.59 -25.93
C ALA A 96 6.43 -6.90 -25.12
N PRO A 97 5.26 -7.58 -25.18
CA PRO A 97 5.06 -8.84 -24.47
C PRO A 97 6.13 -9.87 -24.84
N GLY A 98 6.80 -10.43 -23.85
CA GLY A 98 7.81 -11.48 -24.03
C GLY A 98 9.27 -11.05 -23.89
N LEU A 99 9.58 -9.74 -24.02
CA LEU A 99 10.95 -9.24 -23.84
C LEU A 99 11.41 -9.16 -22.38
N LEU A 100 10.48 -9.26 -21.43
CA LEU A 100 10.75 -9.27 -19.99
C LEU A 100 10.87 -10.68 -19.40
N LYS A 101 10.76 -11.74 -20.23
CA LYS A 101 11.03 -13.11 -19.78
C LYS A 101 12.55 -13.28 -19.71
N LYS A 102 13.06 -13.53 -18.50
CA LYS A 102 14.46 -13.86 -18.26
C LYS A 102 14.66 -15.37 -18.35
#